data_AF-A0A5E7U1K3-F1
#
_entry.id   AF-A0A5E7U1K3-F1
#
_cell.length_a   1.000
_cell.length_b   1.000
_cell.length_c   1.000
_cell.angle_alpha   90.00
_cell.angle_beta   90.00
_cell.angle_gamma   90.00
#
_symmetry.space_group_name_H-M   'P 1'
#
loop_
_entity.id
_entity.type
_entity.pdbx_description
1 polymer ?
#
loop_
_entity_poly.entity_id
_entity_poly.type
_entity_poly.pdbx_seq_one_letter_code
_entity_poly.pdbx_strand_id
1 'polypeptide(L)' 'MTVRIENQTCFFTTENGELIRLCPDVTIITDGAKAMSAVDVEGQRIYITEAEADALTVAGAVDGRRHLKATDSGSVI' A
#
# COMPACT_ATOMS: atom_id res chain seq x y z
N MET A 1 -9.02 -7.87 -8.30
CA MET A 1 -9.00 -6.70 -7.39
C MET A 1 -8.55 -5.52 -8.23
N THR A 2 -9.07 -4.33 -7.96
CA THR A 2 -8.73 -3.13 -8.72
C THR A 2 -8.33 -2.05 -7.74
N VAL A 3 -7.14 -1.49 -7.91
CA VAL A 3 -6.66 -0.34 -7.14
C VAL A 3 -6.81 0.91 -7.99
N ARG A 4 -7.49 1.92 -7.46
CA ARG A 4 -7.61 3.24 -8.08
C ARG A 4 -7.10 4.31 -7.11
N ILE A 5 -6.29 5.24 -7.61
CA ILE A 5 -5.70 6.30 -6.81
C ILE A 5 -6.26 7.63 -7.32
N GLU A 6 -6.80 8.44 -6.42
CA GLU A 6 -7.36 9.76 -6.75
C GLU A 6 -7.08 10.73 -5.60
N ASN A 7 -6.40 11.85 -5.86
CA ASN A 7 -6.04 12.87 -4.87
C ASN A 7 -5.49 12.30 -3.54
N GLN A 8 -4.46 11.45 -3.60
CA GLN A 8 -3.85 10.77 -2.43
C GLN A 8 -4.82 9.85 -1.65
N THR A 9 -5.96 9.52 -2.24
CA THR A 9 -6.92 8.55 -1.73
C THR A 9 -6.83 7.29 -2.59
N CYS A 10 -6.61 6.17 -1.92
CA CYS A 10 -6.47 4.85 -2.50
C CYS A 10 -7.78 4.08 -2.32
N PHE A 11 -8.41 3.72 -3.44
CA PHE A 11 -9.64 2.95 -3.55
C PHE A 11 -9.30 1.51 -3.89
N PHE A 12 -9.69 0.59 -3.02
CA PHE A 12 -9.46 -0.83 -3.14
C PHE A 12 -10.79 -1.54 -3.37
N THR A 13 -11.05 -1.97 -4.61
CA THR A 13 -12.22 -2.79 -4.90
C THR A 13 -11.89 -4.27 -4.63
N THR A 14 -12.46 -4.81 -3.55
CA THR A 14 -12.35 -6.20 -3.14
C THR A 14 -13.67 -6.95 -3.37
N GLU A 15 -13.66 -8.29 -3.29
CA GLU A 15 -14.89 -9.08 -3.38
C GLU A 15 -15.87 -8.79 -2.23
N ASN A 16 -15.36 -8.31 -1.10
CA ASN A 16 -16.16 -7.93 0.07
C ASN A 16 -16.70 -6.49 0.00
N GLY A 17 -16.38 -5.74 -1.06
CA GLY A 17 -16.78 -4.35 -1.25
C GLY A 17 -15.60 -3.42 -1.57
N GLU A 18 -15.92 -2.13 -1.69
CA GLU A 18 -14.94 -1.07 -1.93
C GLU A 18 -14.43 -0.49 -0.62
N LEU A 19 -13.11 -0.43 -0.47
CA LEU A 19 -12.41 0.14 0.67
C LEU A 19 -11.70 1.42 0.24
N ILE A 20 -11.98 2.52 0.92
CA ILE A 20 -11.43 3.83 0.59
C ILE A 20 -10.55 4.26 1.75
N ARG A 21 -9.27 4.51 1.48
CA ARG A 21 -8.30 4.95 2.50
C ARG A 21 -7.35 5.99 1.94
N LEU A 22 -6.75 6.77 2.82
CA LEU A 22 -5.66 7.66 2.44
C LEU A 22 -4.45 6.80 2.10
N CYS A 23 -3.81 7.08 0.98
CA CYS A 23 -2.59 6.37 0.61
C CYS A 23 -1.54 6.36 1.74
N PRO A 24 -1.25 7.46 2.48
CA PRO A 24 -0.32 7.41 3.61
C PRO A 24 -0.73 6.52 4.79
N ASP A 25 -2.00 6.14 4.92
CA ASP A 25 -2.47 5.19 5.94
C ASP A 25 -2.37 3.73 5.48
N VAL A 26 -1.97 3.48 4.23
CA VAL A 26 -1.81 2.15 3.66
C VAL A 26 -0.36 1.70 3.81
N THR A 27 -0.15 0.52 4.39
CA THR A 27 1.19 -0.06 4.51
C THR A 27 1.34 -1.24 3.57
N ILE A 28 2.30 -1.18 2.64
CA ILE A 28 2.63 -2.30 1.76
C ILE A 28 3.51 -3.28 2.53
N ILE A 29 3.13 -4.55 2.53
CA ILE A 29 3.86 -5.66 3.14
C ILE A 29 4.15 -6.74 2.09
N THR A 30 5.21 -7.50 2.30
CA THR A 30 5.48 -8.69 1.48
C THR A 30 5.02 -9.93 2.24
N ASP A 31 4.06 -10.66 1.67
CA ASP A 31 3.67 -11.96 2.21
C ASP A 31 4.67 -13.02 1.74
N GLY A 32 5.58 -13.40 2.64
CA GLY A 32 6.60 -14.42 2.40
C GLY A 32 6.04 -15.83 2.20
N ALA A 33 4.81 -16.12 2.63
CA ALA A 33 4.19 -17.43 2.42
C ALA A 33 3.67 -17.59 0.98
N LYS A 34 3.28 -16.49 0.35
CA LYS A 34 2.78 -16.46 -1.04
C LYS A 34 3.78 -15.86 -2.04
N ALA A 35 4.91 -15.34 -1.56
CA ALA A 35 5.86 -14.57 -2.35
C ALA A 35 5.18 -13.43 -3.16
N MET A 36 4.15 -12.83 -2.56
CA MET A 36 3.33 -11.78 -3.19
C MET A 36 3.28 -10.54 -2.29
N SER A 37 3.09 -9.38 -2.92
CA SER A 37 2.83 -8.13 -2.21
C SER A 37 1.39 -8.10 -1.69
N ALA A 38 1.20 -7.49 -0.53
CA ALA A 38 -0.10 -7.20 0.02
C ALA A 38 -0.05 -5.82 0.67
N VAL A 39 -1.21 -5.20 0.87
CA VAL A 39 -1.34 -4.02 1.71
C VAL A 39 -2.07 -4.37 2.98
N ASP A 40 -1.52 -3.92 4.10
CA ASP A 40 -2.17 -3.93 5.39
C ASP A 40 -2.94 -2.62 5.58
N VAL A 41 -4.25 -2.76 5.76
CA VAL A 41 -5.19 -1.66 5.97
C VAL A 41 -6.04 -2.03 7.18
N GLU A 42 -5.75 -1.45 8.34
CA GLU A 42 -6.44 -1.73 9.62
C GLU A 42 -6.53 -3.25 9.95
N GLY A 43 -5.46 -4.01 9.65
CA GLY A 43 -5.43 -5.46 9.85
C GLY A 43 -6.13 -6.26 8.76
N GLN A 44 -6.71 -5.61 7.75
CA GLN A 44 -7.14 -6.25 6.52
C GLN A 44 -5.99 -6.31 5.52
N ARG A 45 -5.64 -7.53 5.09
CA ARG A 45 -4.60 -7.76 4.08
C ARG A 45 -5.24 -7.87 2.70
N ILE A 46 -4.95 -6.90 1.83
CA ILE A 46 -5.40 -6.91 0.44
C ILE A 46 -4.22 -7.32 -0.42
N TYR A 47 -4.32 -8.48 -1.08
CA TYR A 47 -3.27 -8.96 -1.97
C TYR A 47 -3.27 -8.16 -3.26
N ILE A 48 -2.10 -7.67 -3.63
CA ILE A 48 -1.90 -6.83 -4.81
C ILE A 48 -0.69 -7.31 -5.59
N THR A 49 -0.63 -6.91 -6.85
CA THR A 49 0.54 -7.16 -7.70
C THR A 49 1.68 -6.20 -7.37
N GLU A 50 2.88 -6.51 -7.84
CA GLU A 50 4.04 -5.63 -7.71
C GLU A 50 3.81 -4.27 -8.38
N ALA A 51 3.18 -4.26 -9.56
CA ALA A 51 2.87 -3.02 -10.27
C ALA A 51 1.91 -2.12 -9.49
N GLU A 52 0.92 -2.71 -8.80
CA GLU A 52 0.00 -1.96 -7.92
C GLU A 52 0.72 -1.46 -6.66
N ALA A 53 1.61 -2.26 -6.08
CA ALA A 53 2.42 -1.85 -4.93
C ALA A 53 3.29 -0.62 -5.26
N ASP A 54 3.92 -0.62 -6.43
CA ASP A 54 4.69 0.55 -6.89
C ASP A 54 3.80 1.77 -7.15
N ALA A 55 2.63 1.59 -7.76
CA ALA A 55 1.67 2.68 -7.96
C ALA A 55 1.20 3.29 -6.62
N LEU A 56 0.94 2.45 -5.62
CA LEU A 56 0.58 2.88 -4.27
C LEU A 56 1.74 3.63 -3.59
N THR A 57 2.97 3.13 -3.74
CA THR A 57 4.16 3.80 -3.23
C THR A 57 4.30 5.21 -3.83
N VAL A 58 4.09 5.35 -5.15
CA VAL A 58 4.09 6.66 -5.85
C VAL A 58 2.95 7.56 -5.37
N ALA A 59 1.80 6.98 -5.02
CA ALA A 59 0.67 7.72 -4.46
C ALA A 59 0.91 8.22 -3.02
N GLY A 60 2.00 7.79 -2.38
CA GLY A 60 2.35 8.15 -1.01
C GLY A 60 2.03 7.08 0.03
N ALA A 61 1.80 5.83 -0.39
CA ALA A 61 1.68 4.71 0.55
C ALA A 61 2.99 4.38 1.25
N VAL A 62 2.87 3.88 2.49
CA VAL A 62 4.02 3.49 3.30
C VAL A 62 4.54 2.17 2.76
N ASP A 63 5.73 2.22 2.14
CA ASP A 63 6.39 1.01 1.68
C ASP A 63 7.06 0.28 2.87
N GLY A 64 6.32 -0.63 3.48
CA GLY A 64 6.82 -1.54 4.51
C GLY A 64 7.49 -2.79 3.93
N ARG A 65 7.59 -2.91 2.58
CA ARG A 65 8.49 -3.90 1.96
C ARG A 65 9.86 -3.64 2.54
N ARG A 66 10.56 -4.72 2.89
CA ARG A 66 11.82 -4.64 3.64
C ARG A 66 12.96 -4.18 2.72
N HIS A 67 12.89 -2.95 2.21
CA HIS A 67 14.05 -2.21 1.78
C HIS A 67 14.76 -1.75 3.04
N LEU A 68 15.80 -2.48 3.39
CA LEU A 68 16.75 -2.16 4.45
C LEU A 68 17.55 -0.92 4.02
N LYS A 69 16.92 0.25 3.88
CA LYS A 69 17.57 1.56 3.70
C LYS A 69 16.57 2.72 3.83
N ALA A 70 16.86 3.58 4.81
CA ALA A 70 16.34 4.94 5.04
C ALA A 70 14.84 5.01 5.38
N THR A 71 14.37 5.25 6.61
CA THR A 71 14.75 6.31 7.56
C THR A 71 15.32 7.56 6.89
N ASP A 72 14.42 8.41 6.41
CA ASP A 72 14.62 9.86 6.31
C ASP A 72 13.22 10.43 6.63
N SER A 73 12.84 10.69 7.89
CA SER A 73 13.41 11.69 8.80
C SER A 73 13.83 12.95 8.06
N GLY A 74 12.85 13.64 7.46
CA GLY A 74 13.06 14.90 6.77
C GLY A 74 11.84 15.80 6.77
N SER A 75 11.13 15.90 7.90
CA SER A 75 10.32 17.09 8.16
C SER A 75 11.29 18.26 8.34
N VAL A 76 11.48 19.04 7.29
CA VAL A 76 12.15 20.35 7.36
C VAL A 76 11.07 21.40 7.13
N ILE A 77 10.76 22.10 8.21
CA ILE A 77 9.99 23.35 8.26
C ILE A 77 10.94 24.49 7.93
#